data_AF-A0A3B9SVV9-F1
#
_entry.id   AF-A0A3B9SVV9-F1
#
_cell.length_a   1.000
_cell.length_b   1.000
_cell.length_c   1.000
_cell.angle_alpha   90.00
_cell.angle_beta   90.00
_cell.angle_gamma   90.00
#
_symmetry.space_group_name_H-M   'P 1'
#
loop_
_entity.id
_entity.type
_entity.pdbx_description
1 polymer ?
#
loop_
_entity_poly.entity_id
_entity_poly.type
_entity_poly.pdbx_seq_one_letter_code
_entity_poly.pdbx_strand_id
1 'polypeptide(L)' 'MDPFSITIPDPDHSVDEQRYIDIGGSDKGRVLVVVYTERGSNIRIISCRKATPSELRLYEEGSN' A
#
# COMPACT_ATOMS: atom_id res chain seq x y z
N MET A 1 -4.49 -16.27 -9.75
CA MET A 1 -4.63 -16.48 -8.30
C MET A 1 -3.22 -16.49 -7.74
N ASP A 2 -2.82 -15.43 -7.04
CA ASP A 2 -1.48 -15.32 -6.46
C ASP A 2 -1.34 -16.31 -5.29
N PRO A 3 -0.31 -17.17 -5.27
CA PRO A 3 -0.19 -18.23 -4.27
C PRO A 3 0.20 -17.73 -2.86
N PHE A 4 0.36 -16.43 -2.64
CA PHE A 4 0.76 -15.85 -1.35
C PHE A 4 -0.28 -14.93 -0.70
N SER A 5 -1.45 -14.75 -1.30
CA SER A 5 -2.52 -13.94 -0.71
C SER A 5 -3.42 -14.79 0.18
N ILE A 6 -3.05 -14.93 1.46
CA ILE A 6 -3.96 -15.45 2.48
C ILE A 6 -4.92 -14.32 2.85
N THR A 7 -6.12 -14.34 2.25
CA THR A 7 -7.21 -13.43 2.64
C THR A 7 -8.00 -14.11 3.74
N ILE A 8 -7.72 -13.77 4.99
CA ILE A 8 -8.56 -14.18 6.13
C ILE A 8 -9.68 -13.14 6.24
N PRO A 9 -10.96 -13.53 6.10
CA PRO A 9 -12.06 -12.63 6.39
C PRO A 9 -12.08 -12.36 7.90
N ASP A 10 -11.64 -11.18 8.29
CA ASP A 10 -11.80 -10.67 9.65
C ASP A 10 -13.27 -10.26 9.83
N PRO A 11 -14.04 -10.87 10.74
CA PRO A 11 -15.43 -10.48 10.97
C PRO A 11 -15.58 -9.10 11.63
N ASP A 12 -14.48 -8.48 12.06
CA ASP A 12 -14.37 -7.09 12.51
C ASP A 12 -13.96 -6.13 11.37
N HIS A 13 -13.79 -6.63 10.13
CA HIS A 13 -13.56 -5.79 8.95
C HIS A 13 -14.81 -4.96 8.66
N SER A 14 -14.89 -3.87 9.40
CA SER A 14 -15.78 -2.75 9.16
C SER A 14 -15.58 -2.35 7.70
N VAL A 15 -16.64 -2.46 6.93
CA VAL A 15 -16.75 -2.06 5.52
C VAL A 15 -16.58 -0.53 5.34
N ASP A 16 -16.18 0.16 6.41
CA ASP A 16 -16.21 1.61 6.60
C ASP A 16 -14.80 2.25 6.60
N GLU A 17 -13.74 1.44 6.67
CA GLU A 17 -12.38 1.98 6.74
C GLU A 17 -11.81 2.27 5.36
N GLN A 18 -11.77 3.55 4.98
CA GLN A 18 -11.10 4.00 3.78
C GLN A 18 -9.63 3.59 3.83
N ARG A 19 -9.22 2.77 2.85
CA ARG A 19 -7.84 2.34 2.68
C ARG A 19 -7.19 3.21 1.62
N TYR A 20 -6.04 3.75 1.96
CA TYR A 20 -5.21 4.57 1.10
C TYR A 20 -3.99 3.75 0.68
N ILE A 21 -3.58 3.95 -0.56
CA ILE A 21 -2.35 3.39 -1.11
C ILE A 21 -1.50 4.57 -1.54
N ASP A 22 -0.31 4.66 -0.96
CA ASP A 22 0.69 5.66 -1.31
C ASP A 22 1.92 4.99 -1.92
N ILE A 23 2.48 5.62 -2.94
CA ILE A 23 3.66 5.14 -3.67
C ILE A 23 4.68 6.26 -3.63
N GLY A 24 5.80 6.01 -2.96
CA GLY A 24 6.82 7.03 -2.71
C GLY A 24 8.24 6.51 -2.82
N GLY A 25 9.14 7.39 -3.24
CA GLY A 25 10.58 7.14 -3.21
C GLY A 25 11.12 7.18 -1.78
N SER A 26 11.82 6.14 -1.37
CA SER A 26 12.72 6.16 -0.21
C SER A 26 13.98 6.94 -0.56
N ASP A 27 14.55 7.63 0.42
CA ASP A 27 15.86 8.33 0.36
C ASP A 27 17.01 7.48 -0.21
N LYS A 28 16.90 6.14 -0.15
CA LYS A 28 17.86 5.20 -0.75
C LYS A 28 17.55 4.83 -2.22
N GLY A 29 16.73 5.61 -2.92
CA GLY A 29 16.32 5.34 -4.31
C GLY A 29 15.44 4.10 -4.47
N ARG A 30 14.67 3.72 -3.44
CA ARG A 30 13.77 2.56 -3.49
C ARG A 30 12.33 3.02 -3.45
N VAL A 31 11.52 2.66 -4.45
CA VAL A 31 10.09 2.95 -4.38
C VAL A 31 9.40 1.95 -3.46
N LEU A 32 8.57 2.49 -2.57
CA LEU A 32 7.79 1.75 -1.58
C LEU A 32 6.31 1.98 -1.85
N VAL A 33 5.52 0.92 -1.64
CA VAL A 33 4.07 0.98 -1.64
C VAL A 33 3.62 0.82 -0.20
N VAL A 34 2.90 1.82 0.31
CA VAL A 34 2.38 1.87 1.67
C VAL A 34 0.87 1.83 1.60
N VAL A 35 0.27 0.84 2.25
CA VAL A 35 -1.18 0.74 2.44
C VAL A 35 -1.48 1.13 3.86
N TYR A 36 -2.33 2.13 4.05
CA TYR A 36 -2.72 2.60 5.37
C TYR A 36 -4.21 2.92 5.42
N THR A 37 -4.72 3.12 6.62
CA THR A 37 -6.06 3.65 6.85
C THR A 37 -5.98 4.75 7.90
N GLU A 38 -6.90 5.71 7.79
CA GLU A 38 -7.00 6.83 8.71
C GLU A 38 -8.18 6.57 9.66
N ARG A 39 -7.89 6.52 10.97
CA ARG A 39 -8.89 6.46 12.02
C ARG A 39 -8.90 7.78 12.77
N GLY A 40 -9.74 8.71 12.33
CA GLY A 40 -9.78 10.07 12.88
C GLY A 40 -8.44 10.79 12.66
N SER A 41 -7.70 11.04 13.74
CA SER A 41 -6.38 11.70 13.68
C SER A 41 -5.19 10.75 13.64
N ASN A 42 -5.42 9.42 13.62
CA ASN A 42 -4.36 8.42 13.62
C ASN A 42 -4.25 7.72 12.27
N ILE A 43 -3.01 7.57 11.80
CA ILE A 43 -2.68 6.77 10.62
C ILE A 43 -2.24 5.39 11.09
N ARG A 44 -2.93 4.34 10.63
CA ARG A 44 -2.51 2.94 10.84
C ARG A 44 -1.98 2.38 9.53
N ILE A 45 -0.69 2.05 9.52
CA ILE A 45 -0.09 1.31 8.40
C ILE A 45 -0.58 -0.13 8.44
N ILE A 46 -1.19 -0.58 7.36
CA ILE A 46 -1.69 -1.94 7.16
C ILE A 46 -0.59 -2.79 6.50
N SER A 47 0.11 -2.23 5.51
CA SER A 47 1.19 -2.92 4.81
C SER A 47 2.21 -1.92 4.28
N CYS A 48 3.49 -2.30 4.32
CA CYS A 48 4.57 -1.56 3.68
C CYS A 48 5.47 -2.56 2.98
N ARG A 49 5.61 -2.42 1.66
CA ARG A 49 6.43 -3.29 0.84
C ARG A 49 7.21 -2.51 -0.21
N LYS A 50 8.27 -3.13 -0.73
CA LYS A 50 8.95 -2.62 -1.91
C LYS A 50 7.99 -2.66 -3.11
N ALA A 51 7.99 -1.60 -3.90
CA ALA A 51 7.27 -1.59 -5.16
C ALA A 51 7.81 -2.69 -6.08
N THR A 52 6.90 -3.37 -6.77
CA THR A 52 7.27 -4.30 -7.83
C THR A 52 7.86 -3.53 -9.02
N PRO A 53 8.64 -4.18 -9.91
CA PRO A 53 9.19 -3.51 -11.09
C PRO A 53 8.12 -2.85 -11.98
N SER A 54 6.90 -3.41 -12.02
CA SER A 54 5.78 -2.84 -12.78
C SER A 54 5.22 -1.57 -12.13
N GLU A 55 5.05 -1.57 -10.80
CA GLU A 55 4.61 -0.39 -10.04
C GLU A 55 5.68 0.72 -10.06
N LEU A 56 6.95 0.33 -10.05
CA LEU A 56 8.08 1.24 -10.20
C LEU A 56 8.02 1.99 -11.54
N ARG A 57 7.84 1.27 -12.65
CA ARG A 57 7.71 1.88 -13.98
C ARG A 57 6.54 2.85 -14.06
N LEU A 58 5.38 2.47 -13.53
CA LEU A 58 4.20 3.33 -13.51
C LEU A 58 4.46 4.63 -12.71
N TYR A 59 5.17 4.52 -11.58
CA TYR A 59 5.57 5.67 -10.78
C TYR A 59 6.56 6.59 -11.51
N GLU A 60 7.54 6.00 -12.21
CA GLU A 60 8.52 6.75 -13.01
C GLU A 60 7.89 7.40 -14.24
N GLU A 61 6.96 6.71 -14.93
CA GLU A 61 6.25 7.21 -16.10
C GLU A 61 5.26 8.33 -15.78
N GLY A 62 4.59 8.27 -14.62
CA GLY A 62 3.68 9.33 -14.16
C GLY A 62 4.39 10.56 -13.57
N SER A 63 5.71 10.49 -13.37
CA SER A 63 6.53 11.60 -12.84
C SER A 63 7.26 12.39 -13.94
N ASN A 64 6.97 12.14 -15.23
CA ASN A 64 7.56 12.80 -16.39
C ASN A 64 6.50 13.51 -17.24
#